data_AF-A0A0P1IFZ8-F1
#
_entry.id   AF-A0A0P1IFZ8-F1
#
_cell.length_a   1.000
_cell.length_b   1.000
_cell.length_c   1.000
_cell.angle_alpha   90.00
_cell.angle_beta   90.00
_cell.angle_gamma   90.00
#
_symmetry.space_group_name_H-M   'P 1'
#
loop_
_entity.id
_entity.type
_entity.pdbx_description
1 polymer ?
#
loop_
_entity_poly.entity_id
_entity_poly.type
_entity_poly.pdbx_seq_one_letter_code
_entity_poly.pdbx_strand_id
1 'polypeptide(L)'
;MRLWFLILVLVTVSVGARSPSAQQVDFVIDATLPVRDTELPYTLDLNLTAVAPTRIGVGALLDLREIQKAVPQRLADNAIVDNCGLQVRLDDLSFKAEGDAIDLDGDVTITIFECSRTSERDFQRGEQKRAILANMSTEATVELRDNCAYFKLIDLTLSAPEAQREQLLEDDTLESVKELMLAAVDLVLNDTPLCPELPAELASLDPVYENGGPREIGEGGLGVLLNGSVDVSPSTILDILTVLQRQELIPGPP
;
A
#
# COMPACT_ATOMS: atom_id res chain seq x y z
N MET A 1 -86.98 -17.88 14.27
CA MET A 1 -86.31 -17.17 13.16
C MET A 1 -85.72 -15.87 13.66
N ARG A 2 -84.40 -15.80 13.81
CA ARG A 2 -83.51 -14.68 13.42
C ARG A 2 -82.10 -14.99 13.92
N LEU A 3 -81.26 -15.36 12.96
CA LEU A 3 -79.82 -15.57 13.08
C LEU A 3 -79.12 -14.26 13.47
N TRP A 4 -78.14 -14.34 14.36
CA TRP A 4 -77.04 -13.36 14.44
C TRP A 4 -75.72 -14.12 14.54
N PHE A 5 -74.95 -14.06 13.46
CA PHE A 5 -73.58 -14.56 13.36
C PHE A 5 -72.63 -13.50 13.89
N LEU A 6 -71.84 -13.82 14.92
CA LEU A 6 -70.67 -13.05 15.34
C LEU A 6 -69.42 -13.80 14.84
N ILE A 7 -68.82 -13.28 13.77
CA ILE A 7 -67.54 -13.73 13.24
C ILE A 7 -66.45 -13.02 14.05
N LEU A 8 -65.69 -13.80 14.81
CA LEU A 8 -64.51 -13.36 15.56
C LEU A 8 -63.30 -13.48 14.60
N VAL A 9 -62.88 -12.36 14.01
CA VAL A 9 -61.66 -12.30 13.20
C VAL A 9 -60.47 -12.22 14.15
N LEU A 10 -59.78 -13.33 14.36
CA LEU A 10 -58.42 -13.33 14.93
C LEU A 10 -57.48 -12.74 13.88
N VAL A 11 -57.08 -11.49 14.06
CA VAL A 11 -55.92 -10.91 13.35
C VAL A 11 -54.68 -11.37 14.12
N THR A 12 -54.07 -12.47 13.67
CA THR A 12 -52.71 -12.84 14.04
C THR A 12 -51.75 -11.82 13.44
N VAL A 13 -51.29 -10.88 14.25
CA VAL A 13 -50.15 -10.03 13.93
C VAL A 13 -48.89 -10.89 14.09
N SER A 14 -48.51 -11.57 13.02
CA SER A 14 -47.18 -12.17 12.91
C SER A 14 -46.17 -11.03 12.76
N VAL A 15 -45.56 -10.64 13.89
CA VAL A 15 -44.33 -9.84 13.90
C VAL A 15 -43.23 -10.72 13.32
N GLY A 16 -43.07 -10.66 11.99
CA GLY A 16 -41.91 -11.22 11.33
C GLY A 16 -40.70 -10.41 11.75
N ALA A 17 -39.94 -10.91 12.72
CA ALA A 17 -38.57 -10.47 12.94
C ALA A 17 -37.80 -10.77 11.65
N ARG A 18 -37.62 -9.74 10.80
CA ARG A 18 -36.64 -9.83 9.72
C ARG A 18 -35.28 -9.90 10.40
N SER A 19 -34.62 -11.05 10.35
CA SER A 19 -33.20 -11.13 10.68
C SER A 19 -32.47 -10.15 9.78
N PRO A 20 -31.72 -9.17 10.30
CA PRO A 20 -30.80 -8.42 9.48
C PRO A 20 -29.68 -9.40 9.11
N SER A 21 -29.77 -10.06 7.95
CA SER A 21 -28.62 -10.78 7.41
C SER A 21 -27.68 -9.74 6.81
N ALA A 22 -26.90 -9.08 7.65
CA ALA A 22 -25.70 -8.40 7.16
C ALA A 22 -24.76 -9.50 6.67
N GLN A 23 -24.91 -9.91 5.41
CA GLN A 23 -24.02 -10.88 4.75
C GLN A 23 -22.68 -10.23 4.38
N GLN A 24 -22.65 -8.89 4.39
CA GLN A 24 -21.53 -8.05 4.04
C GLN A 24 -21.55 -6.78 4.91
N VAL A 25 -20.37 -6.32 5.33
CA VAL A 25 -20.16 -5.05 6.04
C VAL A 25 -18.92 -4.37 5.45
N ASP A 26 -19.00 -3.06 5.25
CA ASP A 26 -17.94 -2.23 4.70
C ASP A 26 -17.53 -1.16 5.71
N PHE A 27 -16.22 -0.93 5.86
CA PHE A 27 -15.64 0.13 6.68
C PHE A 27 -14.66 0.96 5.85
N VAL A 28 -14.58 2.25 6.18
CA VAL A 28 -13.57 3.16 5.64
C VAL A 28 -12.78 3.70 6.82
N ILE A 29 -11.47 3.50 6.81
CA ILE A 29 -10.57 3.79 7.92
C ILE A 29 -9.43 4.67 7.39
N ASP A 30 -9.26 5.86 7.96
CA ASP A 30 -8.10 6.69 7.68
C ASP A 30 -6.91 6.22 8.52
N ALA A 31 -5.76 6.05 7.87
CA ALA A 31 -4.53 5.54 8.48
C ALA A 31 -3.30 6.30 7.99
N THR A 32 -2.16 6.05 8.62
CA THR A 32 -0.89 6.68 8.26
C THR A 32 0.23 5.63 8.16
N LEU A 33 1.09 5.80 7.16
CA LEU A 33 2.30 5.02 6.97
C LEU A 33 3.49 5.84 7.47
N PRO A 34 4.22 5.41 8.50
CA PRO A 34 5.45 6.06 8.92
C PRO A 34 6.54 5.85 7.87
N VAL A 35 7.13 6.93 7.38
CA VAL A 35 8.27 6.92 6.44
C VAL A 35 9.34 7.87 6.96
N ARG A 36 10.42 7.31 7.54
CA ARG A 36 11.49 8.08 8.19
C ARG A 36 10.92 9.09 9.21
N ASP A 37 11.04 10.38 8.94
CA ASP A 37 10.63 11.47 9.84
C ASP A 37 9.25 12.05 9.49
N THR A 38 8.48 11.38 8.62
CA THR A 38 7.14 11.83 8.20
C THR A 38 6.12 10.69 8.27
N GLU A 39 4.85 11.05 8.35
CA GLU A 39 3.73 10.13 8.19
C GLU A 39 3.02 10.44 6.87
N LEU A 40 2.73 9.41 6.09
CA LEU A 40 2.01 9.52 4.82
C LEU A 40 0.59 8.97 4.98
N PRO A 41 -0.46 9.78 4.76
CA PRO A 41 -1.83 9.32 4.91
C PRO A 41 -2.22 8.35 3.80
N TYR A 42 -3.05 7.39 4.15
CA TYR A 42 -3.76 6.50 3.23
C TYR A 42 -5.13 6.12 3.80
N THR A 43 -6.03 5.66 2.94
CA THR A 43 -7.36 5.17 3.38
C THR A 43 -7.42 3.66 3.19
N LEU A 44 -7.99 2.96 4.16
CA LEU A 44 -8.27 1.53 4.13
C LEU A 44 -9.79 1.32 3.98
N ASP A 45 -10.19 0.79 2.83
CA ASP A 45 -11.54 0.29 2.59
C ASP A 45 -11.57 -1.21 2.92
N LEU A 46 -12.25 -1.57 4.02
CA LEU A 46 -12.34 -2.93 4.53
C LEU A 46 -13.73 -3.51 4.25
N ASN A 47 -13.77 -4.60 3.49
CA ASN A 47 -14.94 -5.42 3.24
C ASN A 47 -14.88 -6.72 4.05
N LEU A 48 -15.94 -7.03 4.78
CA LEU A 48 -16.12 -8.29 5.49
C LEU A 48 -17.35 -9.01 4.94
N THR A 49 -17.19 -10.24 4.47
CA THR A 49 -18.27 -11.04 3.88
C THR A 49 -18.36 -12.42 4.52
N ALA A 50 -19.56 -12.89 4.86
CA ALA A 50 -19.73 -14.24 5.40
C ALA A 50 -19.48 -15.30 4.31
N VAL A 51 -18.41 -16.09 4.45
CA VAL A 51 -18.05 -17.14 3.47
C VAL A 51 -18.33 -18.55 3.98
N ALA A 52 -18.29 -18.76 5.30
CA ALA A 52 -18.68 -20.01 5.96
C ALA A 52 -19.21 -19.74 7.38
N PRO A 53 -19.85 -20.72 8.06
CA PRO A 53 -20.40 -20.51 9.41
C PRO A 53 -19.41 -20.00 10.46
N THR A 54 -18.13 -20.33 10.30
CA THR A 54 -17.03 -19.92 11.20
C THR A 54 -15.93 -19.17 10.45
N ARG A 55 -16.23 -18.62 9.27
CA ARG A 55 -15.22 -17.93 8.45
C ARG A 55 -15.82 -16.70 7.77
N ILE A 56 -15.10 -15.59 7.90
CA ILE A 56 -15.40 -14.31 7.26
C ILE A 56 -14.31 -14.07 6.21
N GLY A 57 -14.70 -13.81 4.97
CA GLY A 57 -13.79 -13.33 3.93
C GLY A 57 -13.50 -11.86 4.15
N VAL A 58 -12.25 -11.46 3.94
CA VAL A 58 -11.77 -10.09 4.12
C VAL A 58 -11.21 -9.58 2.80
N GLY A 59 -11.70 -8.43 2.34
CA GLY A 59 -11.07 -7.64 1.28
C GLY A 59 -10.64 -6.31 1.86
N ALA A 60 -9.34 -6.01 1.81
CA ALA A 60 -8.77 -4.73 2.26
C ALA A 60 -8.18 -4.01 1.06
N LEU A 61 -8.76 -2.88 0.67
CA LEU A 61 -8.23 -2.01 -0.37
C LEU A 61 -7.57 -0.80 0.29
N LEU A 62 -6.26 -0.66 0.11
CA LEU A 62 -5.51 0.49 0.56
C LEU A 62 -5.50 1.49 -0.59
N ASP A 63 -6.15 2.63 -0.40
CA ASP A 63 -6.11 3.78 -1.31
C ASP A 63 -4.87 4.63 -1.02
N LEU A 64 -3.95 4.65 -1.97
CA LEU A 64 -2.65 5.30 -1.86
C LEU A 64 -2.58 6.60 -2.66
N ARG A 65 -3.71 7.17 -3.09
CA ARG A 65 -3.71 8.40 -3.92
C ARG A 65 -3.02 9.58 -3.24
N GLU A 66 -3.12 9.70 -1.93
CA GLU A 66 -2.43 10.76 -1.19
C GLU A 66 -0.92 10.52 -1.12
N ILE A 67 -0.49 9.26 -0.97
CA ILE A 67 0.92 8.87 -1.09
C ILE A 67 1.44 9.17 -2.50
N GLN A 68 0.70 8.78 -3.53
CA GLN A 68 1.02 9.02 -4.94
C GLN A 68 1.26 10.51 -5.25
N LYS A 69 0.51 11.41 -4.61
CA LYS A 69 0.70 12.87 -4.73
C LYS A 69 1.90 13.38 -3.91
N ALA A 70 2.11 12.82 -2.73
CA ALA A 70 3.13 13.30 -1.80
C ALA A 70 4.54 12.87 -2.19
N VAL A 71 4.73 11.63 -2.65
CA VAL A 71 6.06 11.04 -2.90
C VAL A 71 6.90 11.84 -3.91
N PRO A 72 6.41 12.23 -5.11
CA PRO A 72 7.22 13.01 -6.06
C PRO A 72 7.79 14.29 -5.44
N GLN A 73 6.96 15.03 -4.71
CA GLN A 73 7.37 16.28 -4.06
C GLN A 73 8.44 16.07 -2.99
N ARG A 74 8.45 14.91 -2.33
CA ARG A 74 9.45 14.56 -1.32
C ARG A 74 10.76 14.10 -1.95
N LEU A 75 10.74 13.59 -3.17
CA LEU A 75 11.92 13.09 -3.87
C LEU A 75 12.64 14.16 -4.70
N ALA A 76 11.93 15.20 -5.16
CA ALA A 76 12.47 16.24 -6.07
C ALA A 76 13.78 16.91 -5.61
N ASP A 77 14.03 16.98 -4.30
CA ASP A 77 15.21 17.63 -3.71
C ASP A 77 16.22 16.64 -3.08
N ASN A 78 15.91 15.35 -3.07
CA ASN A 78 16.75 14.34 -2.42
C ASN A 78 17.46 13.46 -3.45
N ALA A 79 18.76 13.23 -3.22
CA ALA A 79 19.50 12.25 -4.00
C ALA A 79 19.08 10.84 -3.58
N ILE A 80 18.74 9.99 -4.57
CA ILE A 80 18.50 8.56 -4.36
C ILE A 80 19.81 7.87 -4.00
N VAL A 81 20.88 8.26 -4.70
CA VAL A 81 22.24 7.78 -4.48
C VAL A 81 23.13 9.00 -4.27
N ASP A 82 23.88 9.04 -3.17
CA ASP A 82 24.85 10.10 -2.91
C ASP A 82 26.12 9.50 -2.29
N ASN A 83 27.13 9.26 -3.14
CA ASN A 83 28.43 8.74 -2.73
C ASN A 83 29.57 9.58 -3.33
N CYS A 84 30.82 9.39 -2.88
CA CYS A 84 31.93 10.27 -3.26
C CYS A 84 32.04 10.60 -4.77
N GLY A 85 31.86 9.62 -5.65
CA GLY A 85 32.01 9.79 -7.10
C GLY A 85 30.71 9.97 -7.87
N LEU A 86 29.56 9.72 -7.26
CA LEU A 86 28.28 9.65 -7.95
C LEU A 86 27.15 10.25 -7.11
N GLN A 87 26.33 11.06 -7.75
CA GLN A 87 25.04 11.48 -7.24
C GLN A 87 23.97 11.18 -8.29
N VAL A 88 22.87 10.58 -7.86
CA VAL A 88 21.69 10.35 -8.69
C VAL A 88 20.50 11.04 -8.02
N ARG A 89 19.90 11.98 -8.72
CA ARG A 89 18.72 12.71 -8.26
C ARG A 89 17.56 12.43 -9.19
N LEU A 90 16.38 12.32 -8.61
CA LEU A 90 15.13 12.23 -9.34
C LEU A 90 14.56 13.63 -9.52
N ASP A 91 14.46 14.07 -10.77
CA ASP A 91 13.99 15.40 -11.12
C ASP A 91 12.47 15.44 -11.27
N ASP A 92 11.91 14.37 -11.85
CA ASP A 92 10.48 14.17 -11.98
C ASP A 92 10.14 12.69 -11.76
N LEU A 93 8.94 12.44 -11.25
CA LEU A 93 8.45 11.09 -11.02
C LEU A 93 6.94 11.05 -11.15
N SER A 94 6.49 10.12 -11.99
CA SER A 94 5.09 9.77 -12.18
C SER A 94 4.88 8.29 -11.86
N PHE A 95 3.71 8.02 -11.29
CA PHE A 95 3.27 6.69 -10.90
C PHE A 95 1.90 6.46 -11.49
N LYS A 96 1.65 5.28 -12.04
CA LYS A 96 0.32 4.89 -12.48
C LYS A 96 0.11 3.41 -12.21
N ALA A 97 -1.04 3.06 -11.66
CA ALA A 97 -1.43 1.65 -11.59
C ALA A 97 -1.94 1.20 -12.97
N GLU A 98 -1.41 0.09 -13.46
CA GLU A 98 -1.84 -0.55 -14.72
C GLU A 98 -2.07 -2.04 -14.47
N GLY A 99 -3.35 -2.44 -14.39
CA GLY A 99 -3.70 -3.83 -14.07
C GLY A 99 -3.25 -4.23 -12.67
N ASP A 100 -2.34 -5.20 -12.60
CA ASP A 100 -1.70 -5.75 -11.39
C ASP A 100 -0.24 -5.29 -11.22
N ALA A 101 0.17 -4.26 -11.95
CA ALA A 101 1.47 -3.64 -11.86
C ALA A 101 1.37 -2.13 -11.61
N ILE A 102 2.50 -1.52 -11.25
CA ILE A 102 2.64 -0.09 -11.06
C ILE A 102 3.73 0.39 -12.00
N ASP A 103 3.36 1.19 -12.97
CA ASP A 103 4.29 1.84 -13.88
C ASP A 103 4.86 3.09 -13.21
N LEU A 104 6.17 3.23 -13.32
CA LEU A 104 6.98 4.27 -12.72
C LEU A 104 7.84 4.89 -13.81
N ASP A 105 7.56 6.13 -14.17
CA ASP A 105 8.34 6.88 -15.16
C ASP A 105 8.83 8.17 -14.55
N GLY A 106 10.07 8.56 -14.86
CA GLY A 106 10.65 9.78 -14.32
C GLY A 106 11.91 10.23 -15.03
N ASP A 107 12.34 11.44 -14.71
CA ASP A 107 13.59 12.01 -15.19
C ASP A 107 14.62 11.95 -14.08
N VAL A 108 15.82 11.47 -14.38
CA VAL A 108 16.94 11.39 -13.44
C VAL A 108 18.14 12.19 -13.94
N THR A 109 18.75 12.94 -13.02
CA THR A 109 20.04 13.57 -13.21
C THR A 109 21.12 12.72 -12.54
N ILE A 110 22.05 12.21 -13.35
CA ILE A 110 23.22 11.47 -12.91
C ILE A 110 24.42 12.40 -12.95
N THR A 111 24.98 12.73 -11.79
CA THR A 111 26.14 13.62 -11.66
C THR A 111 27.36 12.84 -11.19
N ILE A 112 28.45 12.95 -11.94
CA ILE A 112 29.71 12.26 -11.70
C ILE A 112 30.74 13.27 -11.20
N PHE A 113 31.43 12.93 -10.13
CA PHE A 113 32.44 13.77 -9.49
C PHE A 113 33.83 13.13 -9.57
N GLU A 114 34.86 13.95 -9.44
CA GLU A 114 36.17 13.43 -9.06
C GLU A 114 36.07 12.81 -7.66
N CYS A 115 36.63 11.62 -7.48
CA CYS A 115 36.71 11.00 -6.17
C CYS A 115 38.15 10.58 -5.92
N SER A 116 38.78 11.23 -4.93
CA SER A 116 40.18 10.96 -4.57
C SER A 116 40.25 10.32 -3.20
N ARG A 117 41.05 9.26 -3.08
CA ARG A 117 41.31 8.61 -1.80
C ARG A 117 42.26 9.48 -0.97
N THR A 118 41.82 9.89 0.22
CA THR A 118 42.60 10.75 1.13
C THR A 118 43.23 9.97 2.28
N SER A 119 42.72 8.78 2.61
CA SER A 119 43.29 7.87 3.61
C SER A 119 43.04 6.39 3.26
N GLU A 120 43.35 5.45 4.15
CA GLU A 120 43.01 4.04 3.91
C GLU A 120 41.50 3.76 3.81
N ARG A 121 40.66 4.61 4.42
CA ARG A 121 39.20 4.44 4.46
C ARG A 121 38.41 5.66 3.98
N ASP A 122 39.09 6.78 3.78
CA ASP A 122 38.43 8.05 3.45
C ASP A 122 38.60 8.40 1.98
N PHE A 123 37.51 8.89 1.42
CA PHE A 123 37.44 9.43 0.07
C PHE A 123 36.89 10.85 0.13
N GLN A 124 37.42 11.72 -0.71
CA GLN A 124 36.98 13.10 -0.83
C GLN A 124 36.43 13.35 -2.23
N ARG A 125 35.20 13.87 -2.27
CA ARG A 125 34.55 14.37 -3.48
C ARG A 125 35.25 15.65 -3.93
N GLY A 126 35.67 15.68 -5.18
CA GLY A 126 36.25 16.83 -5.87
C GLY A 126 35.24 17.52 -6.79
N GLU A 127 35.73 18.09 -7.89
CA GLU A 127 34.90 18.82 -8.85
C GLU A 127 33.94 17.90 -9.62
N GLN A 128 32.82 18.47 -10.05
CA GLN A 128 31.88 17.79 -10.95
C GLN A 128 32.55 17.59 -12.31
N LYS A 129 32.63 16.34 -12.76
CA LYS A 129 33.14 15.98 -14.09
C LYS A 129 32.06 16.10 -15.16
N ARG A 130 30.86 15.60 -14.85
CA ARG A 130 29.76 15.47 -15.81
C ARG A 130 28.41 15.41 -15.10
N ALA A 131 27.37 15.90 -15.77
CA ALA A 131 25.99 15.65 -15.41
C ALA A 131 25.25 15.15 -16.66
N ILE A 132 24.37 14.16 -16.47
CA ILE A 132 23.69 13.44 -17.53
C ILE A 132 22.21 13.38 -17.19
N LEU A 133 21.38 13.68 -18.17
CA LEU A 133 19.93 13.54 -18.07
C LEU A 133 19.54 12.19 -18.69
N ALA A 134 18.84 11.37 -17.93
CA ALA A 134 18.29 10.11 -18.39
C ALA A 134 16.82 9.98 -17.99
N ASN A 135 16.05 9.30 -18.83
CA ASN A 135 14.70 8.90 -18.54
C ASN A 135 14.75 7.53 -17.86
N MET A 136 14.02 7.43 -16.77
CA MET A 136 13.80 6.23 -15.99
C MET A 136 12.41 5.66 -16.32
N SER A 137 12.35 4.36 -16.56
CA SER A 137 11.08 3.62 -16.67
C SER A 137 11.23 2.29 -15.94
N THR A 138 10.30 1.99 -15.04
CA THR A 138 10.34 0.81 -14.18
C THR A 138 8.94 0.32 -13.86
N GLU A 139 8.81 -0.97 -13.58
CA GLU A 139 7.58 -1.59 -13.11
C GLU A 139 7.78 -2.03 -11.67
N ALA A 140 6.79 -1.77 -10.82
CA ALA A 140 6.74 -2.26 -9.46
C ALA A 140 5.56 -3.20 -9.24
N THR A 141 5.76 -4.17 -8.36
CA THR A 141 4.72 -5.09 -7.90
C THR A 141 4.65 -5.09 -6.37
N VAL A 142 3.67 -5.81 -5.84
CA VAL A 142 3.48 -6.02 -4.41
C VAL A 142 3.64 -7.48 -4.07
N GLU A 143 4.52 -7.77 -3.12
CA GLU A 143 4.69 -9.09 -2.51
C GLU A 143 4.08 -9.07 -1.11
N LEU A 144 3.20 -10.03 -0.83
CA LEU A 144 2.61 -10.20 0.50
C LEU A 144 3.53 -11.06 1.37
N ARG A 145 4.00 -10.50 2.49
CA ARG A 145 4.81 -11.21 3.49
C ARG A 145 4.34 -10.83 4.89
N ASP A 146 4.14 -11.81 5.75
CA ASP A 146 3.75 -11.59 7.15
C ASP A 146 2.55 -10.63 7.32
N ASN A 147 1.50 -10.79 6.50
CA ASN A 147 0.30 -9.92 6.44
C ASN A 147 0.55 -8.46 6.00
N CYS A 148 1.75 -8.13 5.51
CA CYS A 148 2.07 -6.80 5.00
C CYS A 148 2.39 -6.82 3.49
N ALA A 149 1.99 -5.75 2.81
CA ALA A 149 2.31 -5.51 1.41
C ALA A 149 3.68 -4.84 1.29
N TYR A 150 4.61 -5.53 0.63
CA TYR A 150 5.93 -5.01 0.30
C TYR A 150 5.99 -4.65 -1.17
N PHE A 151 6.36 -3.41 -1.47
CA PHE A 151 6.64 -3.03 -2.86
C PHE A 151 8.00 -3.55 -3.29
N LYS A 152 8.09 -3.94 -4.56
CA LYS A 152 9.31 -4.40 -5.18
C LYS A 152 9.40 -3.89 -6.61
N LEU A 153 10.57 -3.37 -6.98
CA LEU A 153 10.87 -3.06 -8.38
C LEU A 153 11.21 -4.34 -9.14
N ILE A 154 10.63 -4.53 -10.32
CA ILE A 154 10.85 -5.70 -11.16
C ILE A 154 12.05 -5.49 -12.06
N ASP A 155 12.07 -4.36 -12.75
CA ASP A 155 13.16 -3.98 -13.64
C ASP A 155 13.27 -2.46 -13.70
N LEU A 156 14.46 -1.95 -13.98
CA LEU A 156 14.75 -0.54 -14.13
C LEU A 156 15.44 -0.30 -15.47
N THR A 157 14.80 0.48 -16.33
CA THR A 157 15.39 0.91 -17.60
C THR A 157 15.81 2.37 -17.48
N LEU A 158 17.07 2.64 -17.80
CA LEU A 158 17.60 3.98 -17.95
C LEU A 158 17.94 4.22 -19.41
N SER A 159 17.41 5.29 -19.98
CA SER A 159 17.67 5.69 -21.36
C SER A 159 18.08 7.14 -21.42
N ALA A 160 19.09 7.47 -22.22
CA ALA A 160 19.54 8.83 -22.40
C ALA A 160 19.34 9.30 -23.85
N PRO A 161 19.22 10.61 -24.10
CA PRO A 161 19.14 11.15 -25.45
C PRO A 161 20.31 10.68 -26.32
N GLU A 162 20.08 10.46 -27.62
CA GLU A 162 21.10 9.89 -28.53
C GLU A 162 22.43 10.65 -28.52
N ALA A 163 22.39 11.98 -28.38
CA ALA A 163 23.58 12.83 -28.31
C ALA A 163 24.47 12.57 -27.07
N GLN A 164 23.93 11.92 -26.04
CA GLN A 164 24.61 11.57 -24.79
C GLN A 164 24.84 10.05 -24.66
N ARG A 165 24.30 9.25 -25.59
CA ARG A 165 24.29 7.77 -25.54
C ARG A 165 25.68 7.16 -25.74
N GLU A 166 26.49 7.70 -26.65
CA GLU A 166 27.89 7.25 -26.84
C GLU A 166 28.74 7.47 -25.58
N GLN A 167 28.51 8.55 -24.84
CA GLN A 167 29.21 8.87 -23.58
C GLN A 167 28.83 7.98 -22.40
N LEU A 168 27.77 7.17 -22.53
CA LEU A 168 27.21 6.31 -21.48
C LEU A 168 27.51 4.83 -21.68
N LEU A 169 27.72 4.42 -22.93
CA LEU A 169 28.00 3.04 -23.31
C LEU A 169 29.48 2.67 -23.20
N GLU A 170 30.39 3.66 -23.18
CA GLU A 170 31.84 3.39 -23.11
C GLU A 170 32.33 2.93 -21.72
N ASP A 171 31.57 3.17 -20.64
CA ASP A 171 32.05 3.01 -19.25
C ASP A 171 31.19 2.08 -18.36
N ASP A 172 30.26 1.28 -18.89
CA ASP A 172 29.28 0.46 -18.11
C ASP A 172 28.56 1.25 -16.98
N THR A 173 28.51 2.57 -17.12
CA THR A 173 28.10 3.49 -16.05
C THR A 173 26.60 3.42 -15.81
N LEU A 174 25.79 3.26 -16.86
CA LEU A 174 24.33 3.12 -16.71
C LEU A 174 23.96 1.85 -15.95
N GLU A 175 24.63 0.73 -16.22
CA GLU A 175 24.34 -0.53 -15.54
C GLU A 175 24.72 -0.42 -14.06
N SER A 176 25.89 0.16 -13.75
CA SER A 176 26.31 0.41 -12.37
C SER A 176 25.35 1.36 -11.63
N VAL A 177 24.87 2.40 -12.31
CA VAL A 177 23.87 3.33 -11.75
C VAL A 177 22.54 2.61 -11.51
N LYS A 178 22.09 1.79 -12.46
CA LYS A 178 20.87 0.97 -12.35
C LYS A 178 20.94 0.07 -11.11
N GLU A 179 22.03 -0.68 -10.93
CA GLU A 179 22.21 -1.56 -9.78
C GLU A 179 22.18 -0.78 -8.45
N LEU A 180 22.86 0.37 -8.40
CA LEU A 180 22.87 1.21 -7.20
C LEU A 180 21.49 1.80 -6.89
N MET A 181 20.76 2.24 -7.91
CA MET A 181 19.40 2.76 -7.75
C MET A 181 18.46 1.67 -7.26
N LEU A 182 18.46 0.49 -7.89
CA LEU A 182 17.65 -0.65 -7.46
C LEU A 182 17.94 -1.03 -6.01
N ALA A 183 19.22 -1.16 -5.64
CA ALA A 183 19.59 -1.48 -4.27
C ALA A 183 19.17 -0.41 -3.25
N ALA A 184 19.31 0.88 -3.60
CA ALA A 184 18.89 1.98 -2.74
C ALA A 184 17.37 2.03 -2.55
N VAL A 185 16.60 1.81 -3.62
CA VAL A 185 15.14 1.79 -3.56
C VAL A 185 14.65 0.55 -2.82
N ASP A 186 15.19 -0.63 -3.11
CA ASP A 186 14.83 -1.87 -2.42
C ASP A 186 15.06 -1.78 -0.92
N LEU A 187 16.13 -1.12 -0.48
CA LEU A 187 16.36 -0.89 0.96
C LEU A 187 15.21 -0.09 1.59
N VAL A 188 14.80 1.00 0.95
CA VAL A 188 13.71 1.85 1.46
C VAL A 188 12.36 1.12 1.42
N LEU A 189 12.04 0.44 0.31
CA LEU A 189 10.77 -0.26 0.17
C LEU A 189 10.64 -1.45 1.13
N ASN A 190 11.73 -2.16 1.42
CA ASN A 190 11.72 -3.26 2.39
C ASN A 190 11.60 -2.78 3.84
N ASP A 191 12.14 -1.61 4.17
CA ASP A 191 12.04 -1.04 5.52
C ASP A 191 10.68 -0.40 5.81
N THR A 192 9.85 -0.22 4.79
CA THR A 192 8.58 0.53 4.89
C THR A 192 7.38 -0.22 4.31
N PRO A 193 7.07 -1.44 4.79
CA PRO A 193 5.93 -2.19 4.30
C PRO A 193 4.59 -1.53 4.68
N LEU A 194 3.58 -1.75 3.84
CA LEU A 194 2.18 -1.42 4.16
C LEU A 194 1.56 -2.56 4.97
N CYS A 195 1.49 -2.39 6.28
CA CYS A 195 0.81 -3.30 7.20
C CYS A 195 -0.53 -2.67 7.61
N PRO A 196 -1.68 -3.12 7.08
CA PRO A 196 -2.96 -2.57 7.47
C PRO A 196 -3.25 -2.91 8.94
N GLU A 197 -3.32 -1.91 9.79
CA GLU A 197 -3.73 -2.07 11.17
C GLU A 197 -5.24 -1.83 11.31
N LEU A 198 -5.92 -2.77 11.95
CA LEU A 198 -7.33 -2.61 12.28
C LEU A 198 -7.49 -1.77 13.55
N PRO A 199 -8.51 -0.90 13.63
CA PRO A 199 -8.80 -0.14 14.84
C PRO A 199 -9.15 -1.09 15.99
N ALA A 200 -9.04 -0.61 17.23
CA ALA A 200 -9.16 -1.44 18.44
C ALA A 200 -10.48 -2.24 18.52
N GLU A 201 -11.56 -1.71 17.93
CA GLU A 201 -12.86 -2.35 17.85
C GLU A 201 -12.87 -3.59 16.93
N LEU A 202 -11.99 -3.61 15.93
CA LEU A 202 -11.87 -4.68 14.93
C LEU A 202 -10.60 -5.51 15.08
N ALA A 203 -9.69 -5.13 15.98
CA ALA A 203 -8.41 -5.81 16.19
C ALA A 203 -8.54 -7.32 16.49
N SER A 204 -9.64 -7.73 17.14
CA SER A 204 -9.92 -9.16 17.42
C SER A 204 -10.20 -10.01 16.18
N LEU A 205 -10.45 -9.38 15.02
CA LEU A 205 -10.65 -10.11 13.77
C LEU A 205 -9.35 -10.73 13.27
N ASP A 206 -8.19 -10.12 13.51
CA ASP A 206 -6.86 -10.64 13.16
C ASP A 206 -6.82 -11.33 11.77
N PRO A 207 -7.04 -10.58 10.68
CA PRO A 207 -7.15 -11.15 9.34
C PRO A 207 -5.85 -11.80 8.88
N VAL A 208 -5.98 -12.95 8.23
CA VAL A 208 -4.88 -13.60 7.51
C VAL A 208 -5.09 -13.35 6.02
N TYR A 209 -4.19 -12.56 5.43
CA TYR A 209 -4.20 -12.28 4.01
C TYR A 209 -3.50 -13.41 3.25
N GLU A 210 -4.14 -13.90 2.20
CA GLU A 210 -3.66 -15.02 1.40
C GLU A 210 -3.05 -14.53 0.08
N ASN A 211 -3.61 -13.45 -0.48
CA ASN A 211 -3.17 -12.88 -1.74
C ASN A 211 -3.23 -11.35 -1.67
N GLY A 212 -2.36 -10.69 -2.43
CA GLY A 212 -2.39 -9.24 -2.57
C GLY A 212 -1.70 -8.78 -3.83
N GLY A 213 -2.00 -7.55 -4.26
CA GLY A 213 -1.38 -6.96 -5.44
C GLY A 213 -1.77 -5.50 -5.65
N PRO A 214 -1.05 -4.80 -6.55
CA PRO A 214 -1.45 -3.48 -7.03
C PRO A 214 -2.86 -3.50 -7.62
N ARG A 215 -3.53 -2.35 -7.55
CA ARG A 215 -4.86 -2.15 -8.11
C ARG A 215 -5.02 -0.71 -8.58
N GLU A 216 -5.47 -0.54 -9.82
CA GLU A 216 -5.95 0.76 -10.29
C GLU A 216 -7.34 1.05 -9.68
N ILE A 217 -7.50 2.23 -9.08
CA ILE A 217 -8.70 2.65 -8.35
C ILE A 217 -9.38 3.89 -8.95
N GLY A 218 -9.36 3.99 -10.28
CA GLY A 218 -9.93 5.09 -11.05
C GLY A 218 -8.95 6.24 -11.29
N GLU A 219 -8.99 6.79 -12.51
CA GLU A 219 -8.18 7.93 -12.97
C GLU A 219 -6.65 7.73 -12.83
N GLY A 220 -6.17 6.47 -12.86
CA GLY A 220 -4.76 6.14 -12.64
C GLY A 220 -4.36 6.16 -11.16
N GLY A 221 -5.34 6.21 -10.26
CA GLY A 221 -5.12 6.16 -8.81
C GLY A 221 -4.52 4.83 -8.38
N LEU A 222 -3.50 4.91 -7.53
CA LEU A 222 -2.82 3.76 -6.98
C LEU A 222 -3.55 3.20 -5.76
N GLY A 223 -3.83 1.90 -5.77
CA GLY A 223 -4.23 1.15 -4.59
C GLY A 223 -3.52 -0.18 -4.47
N VAL A 224 -3.65 -0.81 -3.30
CA VAL A 224 -3.20 -2.18 -3.04
C VAL A 224 -4.38 -2.97 -2.50
N LEU A 225 -4.75 -4.05 -3.19
CA LEU A 225 -5.82 -4.95 -2.75
C LEU A 225 -5.20 -6.14 -2.03
N LEU A 226 -5.68 -6.42 -0.83
CA LEU A 226 -5.36 -7.60 -0.03
C LEU A 226 -6.63 -8.42 0.17
N ASN A 227 -6.56 -9.72 -0.10
CA ASN A 227 -7.67 -10.64 0.11
C ASN A 227 -7.27 -11.73 1.09
N GLY A 228 -8.16 -12.03 2.03
CA GLY A 228 -7.89 -12.94 3.11
C GLY A 228 -9.14 -13.46 3.78
N SER A 229 -8.95 -14.00 4.97
CA SER A 229 -10.07 -14.43 5.81
C SER A 229 -9.75 -14.33 7.30
N VAL A 230 -10.82 -14.42 8.08
CA VAL A 230 -10.81 -14.45 9.53
C VAL A 230 -11.54 -15.72 9.96
N ASP A 231 -10.89 -16.53 10.78
CA ASP A 231 -11.55 -17.65 11.44
C ASP A 231 -12.26 -17.15 12.71
N VAL A 232 -13.58 -17.33 12.74
CA VAL A 232 -14.42 -16.87 13.86
C VAL A 232 -14.36 -17.89 14.97
N SER A 233 -13.45 -17.66 15.92
CA SER A 233 -13.31 -18.47 17.12
C SER A 233 -14.30 -18.02 18.22
N PRO A 234 -14.60 -18.87 19.23
CA PRO A 234 -15.36 -18.43 20.40
C PRO A 234 -14.73 -17.22 21.11
N SER A 235 -13.40 -17.12 21.15
CA SER A 235 -12.68 -15.94 21.66
C SER A 235 -13.01 -14.69 20.86
N THR A 236 -12.94 -14.76 19.52
CA THR A 236 -13.30 -13.65 18.63
C THR A 236 -14.74 -13.18 18.88
N ILE A 237 -15.69 -14.11 19.06
CA ILE A 237 -17.08 -13.77 19.38
C ILE A 237 -17.18 -13.06 20.72
N LEU A 238 -16.51 -13.57 21.76
CA LEU A 238 -16.53 -12.96 23.10
C LEU A 238 -15.89 -11.56 23.11
N ASP A 239 -14.82 -11.35 22.32
CA ASP A 239 -14.18 -10.05 22.19
C ASP A 239 -15.09 -9.03 21.51
N ILE A 240 -15.75 -9.41 20.40
CA ILE A 240 -16.76 -8.58 19.73
C ILE A 240 -17.90 -8.24 20.68
N LEU A 241 -18.44 -9.23 21.41
CA LEU A 241 -19.50 -8.99 22.39
C LEU A 241 -19.04 -8.02 23.50
N THR A 242 -17.79 -8.12 23.94
CA THR A 242 -17.22 -7.22 24.94
C THR A 242 -17.12 -5.79 24.41
N VAL A 243 -16.73 -5.59 23.15
CA VAL A 243 -16.71 -4.26 22.50
C VAL A 243 -18.13 -3.69 22.44
N LEU A 244 -19.11 -4.48 22.01
CA LEU A 244 -20.52 -4.06 21.94
C LEU A 244 -21.09 -3.70 23.32
N GLN A 245 -20.71 -4.42 24.38
CA GLN A 245 -21.08 -4.10 25.77
C GLN A 245 -20.48 -2.76 26.22
N ARG A 246 -19.20 -2.51 25.94
CA ARG A 246 -18.53 -1.25 26.29
C ARG A 246 -19.15 -0.04 25.58
N GLN A 247 -19.67 -0.25 24.37
CA GLN A 247 -20.40 0.77 23.62
C GLN A 247 -21.89 0.85 23.99
N GLU A 248 -22.34 0.11 25.02
CA GLU A 248 -23.72 0.07 25.52
C GLU A 248 -24.75 -0.38 24.46
N LEU A 249 -24.31 -1.06 23.40
CA LEU A 249 -25.16 -1.57 22.33
C LEU A 249 -25.87 -2.88 22.72
N ILE A 250 -25.32 -3.62 23.69
CA ILE A 250 -25.92 -4.81 24.28
C ILE A 250 -25.79 -4.79 25.81
N PRO A 251 -26.65 -5.51 26.56
CA PRO A 251 -26.57 -5.57 28.02
C PRO A 251 -25.20 -6.05 28.49
N GLY A 252 -24.69 -5.42 29.55
CA GLY A 252 -23.45 -5.82 30.22
C GLY A 252 -23.51 -7.23 30.80
N PRO A 253 -22.37 -7.77 31.23
CA PRO A 253 -22.33 -9.10 31.84
C PRO A 253 -23.27 -9.14 33.07
N PRO A 254 -23.98 -10.27 33.28
CA PRO A 254 -24.82 -10.46 34.47
C PRO A 254 -24.01 -10.44 35.77
#